data_AF-A0A1V5AL36-F1
#
_entry.id   AF-A0A1V5AL36-F1
#
_cell.length_a   1.000
_cell.length_b   1.000
_cell.length_c   1.000
_cell.angle_alpha   90.00
_cell.angle_beta   90.00
_cell.angle_gamma   90.00
#
_symmetry.space_group_name_H-M   'P 1'
#
loop_
_entity.id
_entity.type
_entity.pdbx_description
1 polymer ?
#
loop_
_entity_poly.entity_id
_entity_poly.type
_entity_poly.pdbx_seq_one_letter_code
_entity_poly.pdbx_strand_id
1 'polypeptide(L)'
;MWVYRIHGTIFRQLVVMIESGVLQQVPGTQGVEIFPFIRKIDLMSSNSYILSAEKQIAWIDPGALDEQIDSMARVVIGMLEDRPRPVVVYLTHAHMDHCQGIERLRNNRDLWPVILAAQEAGALALEAADPDLTLCRLLGRKMDRISVDIRLLCSGDMGRDVRRDLSLGKFVYSCQYRSVKVPYGPTLDYQTIPLNGHDLLEIYSTPGHSPDSICLRAGRLLFTGDLFFAPNSGMAGAYGWSQSELLKTIHRVLWILERKNILLCCSGHGRTVNADTAWNTLRSMYQDVKSLQGLEEITLAWARSTSAYAQDMMVELERLLSIILGRLLYVSHVLEELEEGGEADRLRSIMDLEAIEELFIEFQRFALELKGGHRIDLDLVHKAGQIIAKLEQVLGSRELGSVLDSSLLMRAGRIFNDYSIVYRGFKPNYYATDVDINGVLAGVLEQIGFKPYEDGEIIQADSYEDFLYALRTRIAHIDVLDGADIELESGPELPFVRMDVERFSESLIDLLERFCVSGARKIMVVPSMVSGWVSIRIVALDIGCRAPLDPQAMRFLERAFSSCGGIIQEYASETGCGVQIDFLPCKSF
;
A
#
# COMPACT_ATOMS: atom_id res chain seq x y z
N MET A 1 17.60 -20.77 -5.37
CA MET A 1 17.84 -21.85 -6.36
C MET A 1 17.94 -23.17 -5.59
N TRP A 2 16.85 -23.93 -5.48
CA TRP A 2 16.83 -25.22 -4.78
C TRP A 2 16.32 -26.30 -5.73
N VAL A 3 17.16 -27.32 -5.97
CA VAL A 3 16.92 -28.45 -6.87
C VAL A 3 16.57 -29.66 -6.01
N TYR A 4 15.38 -30.21 -6.16
CA TYR A 4 15.10 -31.60 -5.79
C TYR A 4 15.01 -32.44 -7.06
N ARG A 5 15.82 -33.51 -7.13
CA ARG A 5 15.89 -34.43 -8.27
C ARG A 5 15.71 -35.85 -7.75
N ILE A 6 14.52 -36.44 -7.93
CA ILE A 6 14.34 -37.90 -7.89
C ILE A 6 13.37 -38.30 -9.01
N HIS A 7 13.94 -38.90 -10.06
CA HIS A 7 13.41 -39.83 -11.06
C HIS A 7 11.93 -39.75 -11.50
N GLY A 8 11.74 -39.17 -12.68
CA GLY A 8 10.52 -39.29 -13.49
C GLY A 8 10.42 -38.10 -14.46
N THR A 9 10.89 -38.30 -15.70
CA THR A 9 10.69 -37.42 -16.87
C THR A 9 10.58 -35.91 -16.57
N ILE A 10 11.70 -35.18 -16.62
CA ILE A 10 11.70 -33.70 -16.64
C ILE A 10 11.03 -33.26 -17.94
N PHE A 11 9.71 -33.10 -17.93
CA PHE A 11 9.08 -32.12 -18.81
C PHE A 11 9.63 -30.77 -18.36
N ARG A 12 10.60 -30.23 -19.10
CA ARG A 12 10.78 -28.78 -19.14
C ARG A 12 9.44 -28.24 -19.65
N GLN A 13 8.55 -27.84 -18.75
CA GLN A 13 7.44 -26.97 -19.12
C GLN A 13 8.09 -25.76 -19.79
N LEU A 14 8.03 -25.69 -21.12
CA LEU A 14 8.19 -24.43 -21.80
C LEU A 14 7.20 -23.48 -21.13
N VAL A 15 7.71 -22.48 -20.43
CA VAL A 15 6.89 -21.36 -19.99
C VAL A 15 6.40 -20.70 -21.27
N VAL A 16 5.22 -21.08 -21.73
CA VAL A 16 4.54 -20.40 -22.83
C VAL A 16 4.19 -19.02 -22.27
N MET A 17 5.04 -18.04 -22.55
CA MET A 17 4.74 -16.64 -22.25
C MET A 17 4.05 -16.04 -23.46
N ILE A 18 2.95 -15.33 -23.21
CA ILE A 18 2.34 -14.48 -24.22
C ILE A 18 3.20 -13.21 -24.31
N GLU A 19 3.78 -12.96 -25.48
CA GLU A 19 4.65 -11.80 -25.71
C GLU A 19 3.85 -10.54 -26.03
N SER A 20 4.15 -9.43 -25.34
CA SER A 20 3.49 -8.13 -25.56
C SER A 20 3.80 -7.59 -26.94
N GLY A 21 2.79 -7.07 -27.65
CA GLY A 21 2.95 -6.44 -28.96
C GLY A 21 3.10 -7.43 -30.13
N VAL A 22 2.83 -8.73 -29.91
CA VAL A 22 2.97 -9.78 -30.93
C VAL A 22 1.67 -10.56 -31.05
N LEU A 23 1.18 -10.72 -32.29
CA LEU A 23 0.00 -11.54 -32.58
C LEU A 23 0.34 -13.03 -32.44
N GLN A 24 -0.44 -13.75 -31.64
CA GLN A 24 -0.17 -15.15 -31.26
C GLN A 24 -1.46 -15.97 -31.22
N GLN A 25 -1.40 -17.28 -31.48
CA GLN A 25 -2.57 -18.15 -31.36
C GLN A 25 -3.02 -18.28 -29.90
N VAL A 26 -4.33 -18.17 -29.63
CA VAL A 26 -4.89 -18.42 -28.30
C VAL A 26 -4.84 -19.92 -28.00
N PRO A 27 -4.14 -20.38 -26.94
CA PRO A 27 -4.02 -21.79 -26.64
C PRO A 27 -5.38 -22.44 -26.39
N GLY A 28 -5.63 -23.58 -27.01
CA GLY A 28 -6.88 -24.34 -26.87
C GLY A 28 -8.07 -23.82 -27.68
N THR A 29 -7.84 -22.94 -28.66
CA THR A 29 -8.85 -22.50 -29.64
C THR A 29 -8.47 -22.91 -31.07
N GLN A 30 -9.43 -22.85 -31.99
CA GLN A 30 -9.24 -23.08 -33.42
C GLN A 30 -9.44 -21.76 -34.18
N GLY A 31 -8.33 -21.03 -34.37
CA GLY A 31 -8.32 -19.80 -35.17
C GLY A 31 -8.72 -18.52 -34.43
N VAL A 32 -8.63 -18.51 -33.09
CA VAL A 32 -8.63 -17.25 -32.33
C VAL A 32 -7.18 -16.84 -32.05
N GLU A 33 -6.84 -15.60 -32.38
CA GLU A 33 -5.52 -15.03 -32.11
C GLU A 33 -5.62 -13.93 -31.05
N ILE A 34 -4.54 -13.68 -30.32
CA ILE A 34 -4.42 -12.64 -29.31
C ILE A 34 -3.27 -11.69 -29.64
N PHE A 35 -3.54 -10.39 -29.54
CA PHE A 35 -2.54 -9.34 -29.50
C PHE A 35 -2.60 -8.64 -28.13
N PRO A 36 -1.69 -8.97 -27.21
CA PRO A 36 -1.60 -8.37 -25.87
C PRO A 36 -0.81 -7.05 -25.91
N PHE A 37 -1.22 -6.09 -25.08
CA PHE A 37 -0.46 -4.88 -24.79
C PHE A 37 -0.27 -4.77 -23.28
N ILE A 38 0.89 -5.23 -22.80
CA ILE A 38 1.24 -5.30 -21.39
C ILE A 38 2.11 -4.11 -21.03
N ARG A 39 1.71 -3.35 -20.02
CA ARG A 39 2.38 -2.14 -19.55
C ARG A 39 3.07 -2.35 -18.21
N LYS A 40 3.91 -1.38 -17.85
CA LYS A 40 4.33 -1.21 -16.45
C LYS A 40 3.10 -0.82 -15.62
N ILE A 41 3.03 -1.33 -14.39
CA ILE A 41 1.94 -1.00 -13.46
C ILE A 41 1.97 0.51 -13.17
N ASP A 42 0.84 1.17 -13.41
CA ASP A 42 0.57 2.55 -13.02
C ASP A 42 -0.94 2.72 -12.74
N LEU A 43 -1.34 3.81 -12.09
CA LEU A 43 -2.76 4.09 -11.79
C LEU A 43 -3.50 4.76 -12.95
N MET A 44 -2.81 5.04 -14.06
CA MET A 44 -3.32 5.89 -15.13
C MET A 44 -3.92 5.10 -16.28
N SER A 45 -3.49 3.85 -16.51
CA SER A 45 -4.02 3.02 -17.59
C SER A 45 -3.78 1.54 -17.37
N SER A 46 -4.73 0.72 -17.80
CA SER A 46 -4.63 -0.73 -17.74
C SER A 46 -3.81 -1.33 -18.91
N ASN A 47 -3.42 -2.59 -18.73
CA ASN A 47 -3.15 -3.51 -19.82
C ASN A 47 -4.37 -3.62 -20.73
N SER A 48 -4.13 -4.06 -21.96
CA SER A 48 -5.18 -4.20 -22.95
C SER A 48 -4.93 -5.41 -23.85
N TYR A 49 -6.00 -6.08 -24.28
CA TYR A 49 -5.88 -7.32 -25.05
C TYR A 49 -6.86 -7.34 -26.22
N ILE A 50 -6.37 -7.64 -27.42
CA ILE A 50 -7.22 -7.84 -28.60
C ILE A 50 -7.31 -9.33 -28.89
N LEU A 51 -8.52 -9.86 -28.97
CA LEU A 51 -8.82 -11.19 -29.47
C LEU A 51 -9.40 -11.09 -30.88
N SER A 52 -8.66 -11.58 -31.86
CA SER A 52 -9.10 -11.68 -33.24
C SER A 52 -9.82 -13.01 -33.45
N ALA A 53 -11.14 -12.95 -33.58
CA ALA A 53 -12.00 -14.10 -33.84
C ALA A 53 -12.81 -13.88 -35.13
N GLU A 54 -13.38 -14.96 -35.67
CA GLU A 54 -14.18 -15.01 -36.88
C GLU A 54 -15.42 -14.09 -36.81
N LYS A 55 -16.15 -14.15 -35.70
CA LYS A 55 -17.44 -13.44 -35.54
C LYS A 55 -17.27 -12.02 -35.01
N GLN A 56 -16.16 -11.71 -34.35
CA GLN A 56 -15.89 -10.41 -33.75
C GLN A 56 -14.40 -10.21 -33.51
N ILE A 57 -13.98 -8.96 -33.38
CA ILE A 57 -12.74 -8.59 -32.70
C ILE A 57 -13.14 -8.18 -31.28
N ALA A 58 -12.72 -8.95 -30.28
CA ALA A 58 -13.00 -8.64 -28.88
C ALA A 58 -11.82 -7.87 -28.28
N TRP A 59 -12.02 -6.59 -27.94
CA TRP A 59 -11.03 -5.74 -27.32
C TRP A 59 -11.30 -5.66 -25.82
N ILE A 60 -10.46 -6.28 -25.00
CA ILE A 60 -10.61 -6.30 -23.55
C ILE A 60 -9.81 -5.13 -22.96
N ASP A 61 -10.50 -4.23 -22.26
CA ASP A 61 -9.98 -3.02 -21.59
C ASP A 61 -9.07 -2.16 -22.46
N PRO A 62 -9.55 -1.11 -23.16
CA PRO A 62 -8.71 -0.28 -24.03
C PRO A 62 -7.67 0.57 -23.29
N GLY A 63 -7.83 0.71 -21.98
CA GLY A 63 -7.02 1.61 -21.17
C GLY A 63 -7.50 3.07 -21.26
N ALA A 64 -6.64 3.98 -20.79
CA ALA A 64 -6.93 5.40 -20.67
C ALA A 64 -5.88 6.32 -21.32
N LEU A 65 -4.76 5.77 -21.81
CA LEU A 65 -3.71 6.55 -22.47
C LEU A 65 -3.88 6.62 -23.99
N ASP A 66 -3.89 7.84 -24.52
CA ASP A 66 -4.07 8.12 -25.95
C ASP A 66 -3.11 7.31 -26.86
N GLU A 67 -1.81 7.29 -26.56
CA GLU A 67 -0.81 6.59 -27.37
C GLU A 67 -1.04 5.07 -27.41
N GLN A 68 -1.49 4.48 -26.30
CA GLN A 68 -1.84 3.06 -26.22
C GLN A 68 -3.04 2.77 -27.11
N ILE A 69 -4.10 3.56 -26.95
CA ILE A 69 -5.36 3.40 -27.68
C ILE A 69 -5.09 3.52 -29.19
N ASP A 70 -4.34 4.53 -29.62
CA ASP A 70 -4.00 4.75 -31.02
C ASP A 70 -3.12 3.64 -31.61
N SER A 71 -2.18 3.11 -30.82
CA SER A 71 -1.36 1.97 -31.24
C SER A 71 -2.19 0.71 -31.47
N MET A 72 -3.11 0.43 -30.55
CA MET A 72 -3.96 -0.76 -30.62
C MET A 72 -5.05 -0.63 -31.67
N ALA A 73 -5.61 0.57 -31.86
CA ALA A 73 -6.57 0.85 -32.92
C ALA A 73 -5.97 0.55 -34.31
N ARG A 74 -4.70 0.90 -34.56
CA ARG A 74 -4.01 0.57 -35.81
C ARG A 74 -3.92 -0.94 -36.06
N VAL A 75 -3.69 -1.74 -35.01
CA VAL A 75 -3.68 -3.20 -35.10
C VAL A 75 -5.07 -3.72 -35.48
N VAL A 76 -6.12 -3.20 -34.84
CA VAL A 76 -7.52 -3.58 -35.13
C VAL A 76 -7.91 -3.20 -36.56
N ILE A 77 -7.52 -2.00 -37.04
CA ILE A 77 -7.79 -1.56 -38.42
C ILE A 77 -7.20 -2.56 -39.42
N GLY A 78 -5.94 -3.00 -39.24
CA GLY A 78 -5.36 -4.05 -40.09
C GLY A 78 -6.14 -5.36 -40.07
N MET A 79 -6.59 -5.81 -38.88
CA MET A 79 -7.42 -7.03 -38.77
C MET A 79 -8.79 -6.91 -39.45
N LEU A 80 -9.33 -5.69 -39.55
CA LEU A 80 -10.59 -5.39 -40.22
C LEU A 80 -10.43 -5.37 -41.75
N GLU A 81 -9.27 -4.96 -42.26
CA GLU A 81 -8.92 -5.04 -43.69
C GLU A 81 -8.92 -6.49 -44.18
N ASP A 82 -8.39 -7.41 -43.37
CA ASP A 82 -8.38 -8.84 -43.68
C ASP A 82 -9.79 -9.45 -43.72
N ARG A 83 -10.64 -9.08 -42.74
CA ARG A 83 -12.01 -9.59 -42.66
C ARG A 83 -12.92 -8.62 -41.88
N PRO A 84 -13.89 -7.98 -42.54
CA PRO A 84 -14.86 -7.12 -41.86
C PRO A 84 -15.74 -7.88 -40.87
N ARG A 85 -15.76 -7.42 -39.61
CA ARG A 85 -16.52 -8.00 -38.49
C ARG A 85 -16.65 -6.97 -37.36
N PRO A 86 -17.61 -7.11 -36.43
CA PRO A 86 -17.81 -6.13 -35.36
C PRO A 86 -16.61 -6.08 -34.40
N VAL A 87 -16.29 -4.88 -33.94
CA VAL A 87 -15.35 -4.65 -32.84
C VAL A 87 -16.16 -4.46 -31.57
N VAL A 88 -16.02 -5.39 -30.63
CA VAL A 88 -16.71 -5.35 -29.34
C VAL A 88 -15.68 -5.12 -28.24
N VAL A 89 -15.78 -4.00 -27.55
CA VAL A 89 -14.96 -3.67 -26.40
C VAL A 89 -15.61 -4.27 -25.16
N TYR A 90 -14.89 -5.12 -24.44
CA TYR A 90 -15.34 -5.71 -23.18
C TYR A 90 -14.57 -5.08 -22.02
N LEU A 91 -15.29 -4.48 -21.07
CA LEU A 91 -14.68 -3.97 -19.85
C LEU A 91 -14.65 -5.06 -18.78
N THR A 92 -13.48 -5.30 -18.19
CA THR A 92 -13.38 -6.14 -16.99
C THR A 92 -14.07 -5.48 -15.80
N HIS A 93 -14.04 -4.15 -15.74
CA HIS A 93 -14.81 -3.29 -14.85
C HIS A 93 -14.71 -1.82 -15.31
N ALA A 94 -15.52 -0.94 -14.73
CA ALA A 94 -15.72 0.44 -15.17
C ALA A 94 -14.87 1.47 -14.41
N HIS A 95 -13.67 1.12 -13.94
CA HIS A 95 -12.72 2.13 -13.47
C HIS A 95 -12.13 2.93 -14.63
N MET A 96 -11.82 4.21 -14.39
CA MET A 96 -11.39 5.16 -15.42
C MET A 96 -10.19 4.66 -16.22
N ASP A 97 -9.20 4.06 -15.57
CA ASP A 97 -7.96 3.55 -16.17
C ASP A 97 -8.19 2.41 -17.18
N HIS A 98 -9.36 1.77 -17.16
CA HIS A 98 -9.77 0.74 -18.12
C HIS A 98 -10.60 1.27 -19.29
N CYS A 99 -11.33 2.37 -19.11
CA CYS A 99 -12.42 2.76 -20.02
C CYS A 99 -12.43 4.23 -20.48
N GLN A 100 -11.53 5.09 -20.00
CA GLN A 100 -11.47 6.50 -20.41
C GLN A 100 -11.26 6.67 -21.92
N GLY A 101 -10.58 5.71 -22.57
CA GLY A 101 -10.29 5.73 -23.99
C GLY A 101 -11.45 5.45 -24.95
N ILE A 102 -12.64 5.08 -24.46
CA ILE A 102 -13.73 4.57 -25.30
C ILE A 102 -14.24 5.60 -26.31
N GLU A 103 -14.48 6.84 -25.88
CA GLU A 103 -15.02 7.86 -26.79
C GLU A 103 -14.00 8.22 -27.89
N ARG A 104 -12.70 8.15 -27.60
CA ARG A 104 -11.66 8.29 -28.61
C ARG A 104 -11.77 7.19 -29.67
N LEU A 105 -12.01 5.94 -29.25
CA LEU A 105 -12.22 4.81 -30.17
C LEU A 105 -13.47 4.98 -31.03
N ARG A 106 -14.60 5.39 -30.43
CA ARG A 106 -15.86 5.60 -31.16
C ARG A 106 -15.77 6.73 -32.19
N ASN A 107 -14.96 7.75 -31.92
CA ASN A 107 -14.74 8.87 -32.83
C ASN A 107 -13.74 8.57 -33.96
N ASN A 108 -13.04 7.43 -33.90
CA ASN A 108 -12.14 7.01 -34.97
C ASN A 108 -12.93 6.45 -36.16
N ARG A 109 -12.92 7.17 -37.28
CA ARG A 109 -13.69 6.84 -38.49
C ARG A 109 -13.16 5.63 -39.26
N ASP A 110 -11.92 5.24 -39.01
CA ASP A 110 -11.30 4.08 -39.66
C ASP A 110 -11.70 2.77 -38.97
N LEU A 111 -12.24 2.84 -37.75
CA LEU A 111 -12.83 1.71 -37.07
C LEU A 111 -14.28 1.50 -37.52
N TRP A 112 -14.65 0.23 -37.71
CA TRP A 112 -16.05 -0.17 -37.77
C TRP A 112 -16.75 0.17 -36.45
N PRO A 113 -18.10 0.28 -36.41
CA PRO A 113 -18.81 0.68 -35.21
C PRO A 113 -18.33 -0.08 -33.96
N VAL A 114 -17.76 0.68 -33.02
CA VAL A 114 -17.20 0.16 -31.76
C VAL A 114 -18.35 -0.03 -30.78
N ILE A 115 -18.61 -1.29 -30.45
CA ILE A 115 -19.67 -1.71 -29.54
C ILE A 115 -19.08 -1.87 -28.14
N LEU A 116 -19.63 -1.19 -27.14
CA LEU A 116 -19.19 -1.33 -25.75
C LEU A 116 -20.05 -2.34 -25.00
N ALA A 117 -19.39 -3.32 -24.39
CA ALA A 117 -19.95 -4.30 -23.48
C ALA A 117 -19.39 -4.12 -22.06
N ALA A 118 -20.28 -3.91 -21.09
CA ALA A 118 -19.92 -3.76 -19.69
C ALA A 118 -20.94 -4.47 -18.80
N GLN A 119 -20.51 -4.93 -17.62
CA GLN A 119 -21.42 -5.49 -16.63
C GLN A 119 -22.48 -4.46 -16.21
N GLU A 120 -23.71 -4.89 -15.90
CA GLU A 120 -24.85 -4.01 -15.63
C GLU A 120 -24.58 -2.84 -14.66
N ALA A 121 -23.93 -3.06 -13.52
CA ALA A 121 -23.60 -1.99 -12.57
C ALA A 121 -22.58 -1.00 -13.15
N GLY A 122 -21.55 -1.50 -13.84
CA GLY A 122 -20.56 -0.67 -14.55
C GLY A 122 -21.21 0.13 -15.68
N ALA A 123 -22.13 -0.48 -16.41
CA ALA A 123 -22.87 0.20 -17.47
C ALA A 123 -23.71 1.36 -16.94
N LEU A 124 -24.43 1.15 -15.83
CA LEU A 124 -25.20 2.21 -15.17
C LEU A 124 -24.29 3.36 -14.70
N ALA A 125 -23.12 3.06 -14.15
CA ALA A 125 -22.17 4.08 -13.71
C ALA A 125 -21.59 4.89 -14.89
N LEU A 126 -21.21 4.23 -15.98
CA LEU A 126 -20.70 4.90 -17.18
C LEU A 126 -21.75 5.81 -17.83
N GLU A 127 -23.00 5.34 -17.94
CA GLU A 127 -24.11 6.12 -18.49
C GLU A 127 -24.48 7.32 -17.59
N ALA A 128 -24.34 7.16 -16.28
CA ALA A 128 -24.55 8.23 -15.31
C ALA A 128 -23.36 9.20 -15.19
N ALA A 129 -22.18 8.83 -15.71
CA ALA A 129 -20.89 9.44 -15.37
C ALA A 129 -20.66 9.49 -13.85
N ASP A 130 -20.92 8.37 -13.17
CA ASP A 130 -20.73 8.23 -11.72
C ASP A 130 -19.24 8.34 -11.39
N PRO A 131 -18.80 9.42 -10.72
CA PRO A 131 -17.38 9.65 -10.46
C PRO A 131 -16.84 8.79 -9.31
N ASP A 132 -17.70 8.14 -8.53
CA ASP A 132 -17.29 7.27 -7.43
C ASP A 132 -17.01 5.86 -7.92
N LEU A 133 -17.97 5.24 -8.62
CA LEU A 133 -17.75 3.89 -9.16
C LEU A 133 -16.65 3.85 -10.22
N THR A 134 -16.49 4.91 -11.01
CA THR A 134 -15.41 5.01 -12.00
C THR A 134 -14.06 5.40 -11.38
N LEU A 135 -14.01 5.67 -10.07
CA LEU A 135 -12.87 6.21 -9.33
C LEU A 135 -12.35 7.57 -9.83
N CYS A 136 -13.07 8.26 -10.72
CA CYS A 136 -12.68 9.58 -11.21
C CYS A 136 -12.53 10.60 -10.08
N ARG A 137 -13.44 10.57 -9.09
CA ARG A 137 -13.37 11.46 -7.92
C ARG A 137 -12.10 11.20 -7.14
N LEU A 138 -11.81 9.94 -6.83
CA LEU A 138 -10.62 9.53 -6.11
C LEU A 138 -9.34 9.98 -6.83
N LEU A 139 -9.35 9.94 -8.16
CA LEU A 139 -8.24 10.36 -9.02
C LEU A 139 -8.25 11.85 -9.38
N GLY A 140 -9.19 12.65 -8.86
CA GLY A 140 -9.30 14.08 -9.18
C GLY A 140 -9.51 14.37 -10.67
N ARG A 141 -10.08 13.43 -11.41
CA ARG A 141 -10.35 13.48 -12.86
C ARG A 141 -11.84 13.60 -13.13
N LYS A 142 -12.17 13.89 -14.37
CA LYS A 142 -13.54 13.88 -14.89
C LYS A 142 -13.62 12.89 -16.03
N MET A 143 -14.78 12.26 -16.15
CA MET A 143 -15.11 11.37 -17.24
C MET A 143 -16.47 11.78 -17.76
N ASP A 144 -16.58 11.84 -19.09
CA ASP A 144 -17.84 12.12 -19.76
C ASP A 144 -18.74 10.88 -19.70
N ARG A 145 -20.04 11.08 -19.98
CA ARG A 145 -20.98 9.96 -20.07
C ARG A 145 -20.62 9.08 -21.25
N ILE A 146 -20.58 7.78 -21.02
CA ILE A 146 -20.31 6.78 -22.04
C ILE A 146 -21.54 5.88 -22.15
N SER A 147 -22.15 5.83 -23.33
CA SER A 147 -23.25 4.91 -23.59
C SER A 147 -22.74 3.47 -23.65
N VAL A 148 -23.47 2.51 -23.08
CA VAL A 148 -23.13 1.08 -23.18
C VAL A 148 -24.11 0.39 -24.13
N ASP A 149 -23.58 -0.37 -25.09
CA ASP A 149 -24.37 -1.03 -26.14
C ASP A 149 -24.85 -2.43 -25.69
N ILE A 150 -24.03 -3.13 -24.92
CA ILE A 150 -24.31 -4.47 -24.40
C ILE A 150 -24.16 -4.46 -22.88
N ARG A 151 -25.27 -4.68 -22.16
CA ARG A 151 -25.24 -4.93 -20.73
C ARG A 151 -24.99 -6.41 -20.47
N LEU A 152 -23.86 -6.70 -19.85
CA LEU A 152 -23.43 -8.05 -19.48
C LEU A 152 -23.98 -8.41 -18.10
N LEU A 153 -24.24 -9.71 -17.91
CA LEU A 153 -24.64 -10.31 -16.63
C LEU A 153 -25.79 -9.56 -15.92
N CYS A 154 -26.84 -9.19 -16.66
CA CYS A 154 -27.98 -8.47 -16.11
C CYS A 154 -28.64 -9.24 -14.95
N SER A 155 -28.95 -8.53 -13.87
CA SER A 155 -29.59 -9.05 -12.66
C SER A 155 -30.88 -9.84 -12.94
N GLY A 156 -31.66 -9.42 -13.95
CA GLY A 156 -32.88 -10.11 -14.38
C GLY A 156 -32.69 -11.52 -14.96
N ASP A 157 -31.47 -11.84 -15.40
CA ASP A 157 -31.12 -13.15 -15.97
C ASP A 157 -30.40 -14.06 -14.94
N MET A 158 -30.06 -13.55 -13.75
CA MET A 158 -29.35 -14.30 -12.71
C MET A 158 -30.09 -15.58 -12.27
N GLY A 159 -29.33 -16.68 -12.14
CA GLY A 159 -29.86 -17.98 -11.73
C GLY A 159 -30.68 -18.72 -12.80
N ARG A 160 -30.73 -18.23 -14.05
CA ARG A 160 -31.55 -18.81 -15.14
C ARG A 160 -30.66 -19.36 -16.27
N ASP A 161 -31.23 -20.18 -17.15
CA ASP A 161 -30.58 -20.57 -18.41
C ASP A 161 -31.30 -19.86 -19.56
N VAL A 162 -30.79 -18.69 -19.96
CA VAL A 162 -31.48 -17.75 -20.86
C VAL A 162 -30.60 -17.44 -22.06
N ARG A 163 -31.18 -17.57 -23.26
CA ARG A 163 -30.56 -17.09 -24.49
C ARG A 163 -31.07 -15.70 -24.83
N ARG A 164 -30.17 -14.79 -25.21
CA ARG A 164 -30.49 -13.46 -25.71
C ARG A 164 -29.86 -13.27 -27.08
N ASP A 165 -30.62 -12.69 -28.00
CA ASP A 165 -30.12 -12.22 -29.29
C ASP A 165 -30.41 -10.71 -29.38
N LEU A 166 -29.35 -9.92 -29.57
CA LEU A 166 -29.37 -8.46 -29.62
C LEU A 166 -29.00 -8.02 -31.04
N SER A 167 -29.79 -7.10 -31.63
CA SER A 167 -29.49 -6.52 -32.94
C SER A 167 -28.57 -5.30 -32.76
N LEU A 168 -27.36 -5.38 -33.32
CA LEU A 168 -26.33 -4.35 -33.28
C LEU A 168 -26.09 -3.85 -34.70
N GLY A 169 -27.07 -3.11 -35.23
CA GLY A 169 -27.10 -2.68 -36.63
C GLY A 169 -27.20 -3.88 -37.59
N LYS A 170 -26.15 -4.12 -38.38
CA LYS A 170 -26.09 -5.25 -39.32
C LYS A 170 -25.67 -6.57 -38.66
N PHE A 171 -25.27 -6.54 -37.40
CA PHE A 171 -24.78 -7.71 -36.66
C PHE A 171 -25.82 -8.19 -35.66
N VAL A 172 -25.78 -9.49 -35.37
CA VAL A 172 -26.56 -10.11 -34.29
C VAL A 172 -25.58 -10.61 -33.24
N TYR A 173 -25.73 -10.12 -32.03
CA TYR A 173 -24.99 -10.59 -30.87
C TYR A 173 -25.83 -11.61 -30.11
N SER A 174 -25.37 -12.86 -30.08
CA SER A 174 -26.02 -13.96 -29.37
C SER A 174 -25.24 -14.31 -28.11
N CYS A 175 -25.90 -14.36 -26.97
CA CYS A 175 -25.31 -14.83 -25.72
C CYS A 175 -26.22 -15.82 -24.98
N GLN A 176 -25.59 -16.70 -24.19
CA GLN A 176 -26.27 -17.63 -23.29
C GLN A 176 -25.85 -17.33 -21.85
N TYR A 177 -26.80 -17.04 -20.98
CA TYR A 177 -26.59 -16.89 -19.56
C TYR A 177 -26.77 -18.23 -18.84
N ARG A 178 -25.90 -18.54 -17.87
CA ARG A 178 -25.95 -19.74 -17.03
C ARG A 178 -25.42 -19.48 -15.62
N SER A 179 -25.79 -20.37 -14.69
CA SER A 179 -25.24 -20.39 -13.33
C SER A 179 -24.79 -21.79 -12.95
N VAL A 180 -23.70 -21.89 -12.20
CA VAL A 180 -23.18 -23.14 -11.64
C VAL A 180 -22.96 -22.97 -10.15
N LYS A 181 -23.40 -23.94 -9.35
CA LYS A 181 -23.11 -23.98 -7.91
C LYS A 181 -21.72 -24.58 -7.69
N VAL A 182 -20.79 -23.79 -7.16
CA VAL A 182 -19.45 -24.29 -6.80
C VAL A 182 -19.57 -25.22 -5.59
N PRO A 183 -18.97 -26.43 -5.60
CA PRO A 183 -18.99 -27.32 -4.45
C PRO A 183 -18.45 -26.64 -3.19
N TYR A 184 -19.23 -26.64 -2.11
CA TYR A 184 -18.90 -25.97 -0.85
C TYR A 184 -18.59 -24.46 -1.00
N GLY A 185 -19.05 -23.83 -2.07
CA GLY A 185 -18.75 -22.45 -2.43
C GLY A 185 -19.96 -21.66 -2.94
N PRO A 186 -19.73 -20.42 -3.40
CA PRO A 186 -20.78 -19.55 -3.93
C PRO A 186 -21.29 -20.01 -5.30
N THR A 187 -22.43 -19.47 -5.73
CA THR A 187 -22.87 -19.59 -7.12
C THR A 187 -21.94 -18.78 -8.03
N LEU A 188 -21.60 -19.36 -9.19
CA LEU A 188 -20.86 -18.74 -10.27
C LEU A 188 -21.79 -18.50 -11.46
N ASP A 189 -22.09 -17.23 -11.68
CA ASP A 189 -22.87 -16.71 -12.78
C ASP A 189 -21.98 -16.38 -13.97
N TYR A 190 -22.38 -16.79 -15.17
CA TYR A 190 -21.60 -16.54 -16.38
C TYR A 190 -22.43 -16.44 -17.65
N GLN A 191 -21.91 -15.70 -18.62
CA GLN A 191 -22.43 -15.60 -19.99
C GLN A 191 -21.45 -16.25 -20.97
N THR A 192 -21.95 -16.86 -22.05
CA THR A 192 -21.12 -17.36 -23.14
C THR A 192 -21.51 -16.73 -24.46
N ILE A 193 -20.49 -16.37 -25.25
CA ILE A 193 -20.62 -15.68 -26.54
C ILE A 193 -19.79 -16.45 -27.57
N PRO A 194 -20.35 -16.81 -28.73
CA PRO A 194 -19.59 -17.48 -29.78
C PRO A 194 -18.48 -16.61 -30.38
N LEU A 195 -17.25 -17.13 -30.46
CA LEU A 195 -16.12 -16.48 -31.14
C LEU A 195 -15.95 -17.01 -32.57
N ASN A 196 -15.69 -18.31 -32.71
CA ASN A 196 -15.53 -19.07 -33.96
C ASN A 196 -16.19 -20.43 -33.78
N GLY A 197 -16.70 -21.09 -34.83
CA GLY A 197 -17.11 -22.51 -34.76
C GLY A 197 -17.67 -22.96 -33.39
N HIS A 198 -16.84 -23.69 -32.61
CA HIS A 198 -17.10 -24.12 -31.23
C HIS A 198 -16.39 -23.31 -30.13
N ASP A 199 -15.52 -22.36 -30.48
CA ASP A 199 -14.84 -21.48 -29.53
C ASP A 199 -15.79 -20.44 -28.95
N LEU A 200 -15.70 -20.25 -27.64
CA LEU A 200 -16.55 -19.34 -26.87
C LEU A 200 -15.69 -18.36 -26.08
N LEU A 201 -16.19 -17.12 -25.97
CA LEU A 201 -15.83 -16.21 -24.91
C LEU A 201 -16.77 -16.45 -23.73
N GLU A 202 -16.24 -16.86 -22.59
CA GLU A 202 -17.01 -17.02 -21.36
C GLU A 202 -16.75 -15.84 -20.43
N ILE A 203 -17.80 -15.24 -19.90
CA ILE A 203 -17.75 -14.04 -19.06
C ILE A 203 -18.32 -14.39 -17.70
N TYR A 204 -17.51 -14.28 -16.65
CA TYR A 204 -17.82 -14.71 -15.29
C TYR A 204 -18.02 -13.50 -14.38
N SER A 205 -19.08 -13.51 -13.58
CA SER A 205 -19.27 -12.51 -12.53
C SER A 205 -18.27 -12.73 -11.39
N THR A 206 -17.44 -11.72 -11.12
CA THR A 206 -16.38 -11.76 -10.10
C THR A 206 -16.30 -10.46 -9.29
N PRO A 207 -17.41 -10.03 -8.64
CA PRO A 207 -17.44 -8.81 -7.86
C PRO A 207 -16.52 -8.88 -6.64
N GLY A 208 -16.12 -7.74 -6.12
CA GLY A 208 -15.33 -7.62 -4.89
C GLY A 208 -14.27 -6.54 -4.97
N HIS A 209 -13.54 -6.48 -6.08
CA HIS A 209 -12.72 -5.30 -6.43
C HIS A 209 -13.62 -4.09 -6.69
N SER A 210 -14.61 -4.30 -7.56
CA SER A 210 -15.74 -3.43 -7.80
C SER A 210 -17.00 -4.31 -7.92
N PRO A 211 -18.23 -3.76 -7.82
CA PRO A 211 -19.46 -4.54 -7.98
C PRO A 211 -19.67 -5.05 -9.41
N ASP A 212 -19.01 -4.42 -10.40
CA ASP A 212 -19.13 -4.74 -11.82
C ASP A 212 -17.97 -5.58 -12.38
N SER A 213 -17.05 -6.00 -11.52
CA SER A 213 -15.88 -6.80 -11.89
C SER A 213 -16.25 -8.15 -12.52
N ILE A 214 -15.62 -8.45 -13.65
CA ILE A 214 -15.76 -9.71 -14.40
C ILE A 214 -14.41 -10.34 -14.76
N CYS A 215 -14.41 -11.67 -14.89
CA CYS A 215 -13.33 -12.41 -15.54
C CYS A 215 -13.80 -12.91 -16.91
N LEU A 216 -12.94 -12.85 -17.93
CA LEU A 216 -13.24 -13.38 -19.26
C LEU A 216 -12.34 -14.58 -19.59
N ARG A 217 -12.87 -15.62 -20.24
CA ARG A 217 -12.09 -16.78 -20.68
C ARG A 217 -12.22 -16.98 -22.19
N ALA A 218 -11.08 -17.10 -22.86
CA ALA A 218 -10.98 -17.54 -24.25
C ALA A 218 -9.96 -18.67 -24.33
N GLY A 219 -10.39 -19.87 -24.72
CA GLY A 219 -9.52 -21.06 -24.69
C GLY A 219 -8.91 -21.27 -23.30
N ARG A 220 -7.59 -21.36 -23.22
CA ARG A 220 -6.85 -21.55 -21.97
C ARG A 220 -6.37 -20.24 -21.33
N LEU A 221 -6.87 -19.09 -21.77
CA LEU A 221 -6.53 -17.78 -21.19
C LEU A 221 -7.69 -17.29 -20.33
N LEU A 222 -7.36 -16.74 -19.16
CA LEU A 222 -8.32 -16.11 -18.25
C LEU A 222 -7.92 -14.64 -18.02
N PHE A 223 -8.71 -13.70 -18.52
CA PHE A 223 -8.56 -12.28 -18.24
C PHE A 223 -9.20 -11.98 -16.89
N THR A 224 -8.40 -11.56 -15.91
CA THR A 224 -8.85 -11.44 -14.51
C THR A 224 -9.13 -10.01 -14.07
N GLY A 225 -8.94 -9.03 -14.96
CA GLY A 225 -8.91 -7.62 -14.59
C GLY A 225 -7.99 -7.40 -13.38
N ASP A 226 -8.48 -6.64 -12.41
CA ASP A 226 -7.74 -6.22 -11.23
C ASP A 226 -7.92 -7.11 -10.00
N LEU A 227 -8.45 -8.31 -10.17
CA LEU A 227 -8.62 -9.27 -9.08
C LEU A 227 -7.36 -9.44 -8.21
N PHE A 228 -6.18 -9.50 -8.84
CA PHE A 228 -4.92 -9.67 -8.11
C PHE A 228 -4.48 -8.43 -7.32
N PHE A 229 -5.05 -7.27 -7.63
CA PHE A 229 -4.74 -5.97 -7.01
C PHE A 229 -5.84 -5.52 -6.04
N ALA A 230 -7.00 -6.17 -6.06
CA ALA A 230 -8.11 -5.94 -5.14
C ALA A 230 -7.77 -5.90 -3.64
N PRO A 231 -6.83 -6.72 -3.10
CA PRO A 231 -6.45 -6.64 -1.68
C PRO A 231 -5.44 -5.54 -1.38
N ASN A 232 -4.88 -4.87 -2.39
CA ASN A 232 -3.78 -3.94 -2.20
C ASN A 232 -4.25 -2.69 -1.45
N SER A 233 -3.36 -2.18 -0.60
CA SER A 233 -3.50 -0.87 0.02
C SER A 233 -3.74 0.20 -1.05
N GLY A 234 -4.64 1.15 -0.80
CA GLY A 234 -5.03 2.14 -1.80
C GLY A 234 -6.18 1.71 -2.73
N MET A 235 -6.48 0.40 -2.82
CA MET A 235 -7.64 -0.14 -3.55
C MET A 235 -8.66 -0.81 -2.62
N ALA A 236 -8.19 -1.57 -1.62
CA ALA A 236 -9.06 -2.12 -0.60
C ALA A 236 -9.71 -0.99 0.22
N GLY A 237 -11.04 -0.91 0.21
CA GLY A 237 -11.80 0.19 0.82
C GLY A 237 -12.12 1.34 -0.14
N ALA A 238 -11.73 1.26 -1.41
CA ALA A 238 -12.24 2.16 -2.45
C ALA A 238 -13.76 1.96 -2.66
N TYR A 239 -14.42 2.97 -3.24
CA TYR A 239 -15.86 2.92 -3.46
C TYR A 239 -16.25 1.70 -4.32
N GLY A 240 -17.24 0.92 -3.85
CA GLY A 240 -17.68 -0.31 -4.52
C GLY A 240 -16.87 -1.57 -4.17
N TRP A 241 -15.74 -1.44 -3.47
CA TRP A 241 -14.98 -2.59 -2.98
C TRP A 241 -15.75 -3.35 -1.89
N SER A 242 -15.67 -4.68 -1.90
CA SER A 242 -16.35 -5.54 -0.91
C SER A 242 -15.51 -6.75 -0.55
N GLN A 243 -15.05 -6.79 0.71
CA GLN A 243 -14.36 -7.94 1.29
C GLN A 243 -15.15 -9.24 1.12
N SER A 244 -16.45 -9.19 1.44
CA SER A 244 -17.32 -10.37 1.44
C SER A 244 -17.53 -10.95 0.04
N GLU A 245 -17.64 -10.09 -0.98
CA GLU A 245 -17.74 -10.53 -2.36
C GLU A 245 -16.37 -10.99 -2.90
N LEU A 246 -15.29 -10.31 -2.53
CA LEU A 246 -13.93 -10.69 -2.93
C LEU A 246 -13.57 -12.10 -2.45
N LEU A 247 -13.88 -12.46 -1.20
CA LEU A 247 -13.69 -13.82 -0.67
C LEU A 247 -14.47 -14.87 -1.49
N LYS A 248 -15.72 -14.56 -1.87
CA LYS A 248 -16.52 -15.45 -2.74
C LYS A 248 -15.90 -15.55 -4.13
N THR A 249 -15.44 -14.44 -4.69
CA THR A 249 -14.79 -14.37 -5.99
C THR A 249 -13.49 -15.16 -6.04
N ILE A 250 -12.67 -15.14 -5.00
CA ILE A 250 -11.49 -16.00 -4.90
C ILE A 250 -11.88 -17.48 -5.01
N HIS A 251 -12.93 -17.92 -4.31
CA HIS A 251 -13.44 -19.30 -4.46
C HIS A 251 -13.95 -19.61 -5.88
N ARG A 252 -14.66 -18.67 -6.51
CA ARG A 252 -15.14 -18.82 -7.90
C ARG A 252 -13.98 -18.99 -8.88
N VAL A 253 -12.95 -18.16 -8.76
CA VAL A 253 -11.81 -18.16 -9.69
C VAL A 253 -10.91 -19.37 -9.46
N LEU A 254 -10.68 -19.79 -8.22
CA LEU A 254 -10.03 -21.08 -7.95
C LEU A 254 -10.79 -22.22 -8.63
N TRP A 255 -12.12 -22.27 -8.53
CA TRP A 255 -12.90 -23.30 -9.23
C TRP A 255 -12.74 -23.23 -10.76
N ILE A 256 -12.66 -22.03 -11.35
CA ILE A 256 -12.40 -21.85 -12.79
C ILE A 256 -11.02 -22.40 -13.17
N LEU A 257 -9.98 -22.07 -12.41
CA LEU A 257 -8.61 -22.54 -12.65
C LEU A 257 -8.55 -24.08 -12.65
N GLU A 258 -9.23 -24.71 -11.69
CA GLU A 258 -9.32 -26.17 -11.56
C GLU A 258 -10.06 -26.84 -12.73
N ARG A 259 -11.17 -26.24 -13.18
CA ARG A 259 -12.14 -26.92 -14.07
C ARG A 259 -12.03 -26.54 -15.54
N LYS A 260 -11.47 -25.38 -15.86
CA LYS A 260 -11.45 -24.83 -17.23
C LYS A 260 -10.09 -24.96 -17.91
N ASN A 261 -9.15 -25.69 -17.32
CA ASN A 261 -7.85 -26.02 -17.89
C ASN A 261 -7.08 -24.77 -18.34
N ILE A 262 -7.05 -23.76 -17.45
CA ILE A 262 -6.39 -22.48 -17.69
C ILE A 262 -4.88 -22.68 -17.75
N LEU A 263 -4.21 -21.97 -18.65
CA LEU A 263 -2.76 -21.91 -18.77
C LEU A 263 -2.20 -20.63 -18.17
N LEU A 264 -2.83 -19.49 -18.50
CA LEU A 264 -2.37 -18.16 -18.14
C LEU A 264 -3.54 -17.28 -17.69
N CYS A 265 -3.29 -16.48 -16.66
CA CYS A 265 -4.11 -15.38 -16.21
C CYS A 265 -3.53 -14.05 -16.74
N CYS A 266 -4.38 -13.26 -17.39
CA CYS A 266 -4.06 -11.97 -17.98
C CYS A 266 -4.70 -10.88 -17.12
N SER A 267 -3.91 -10.17 -16.33
CA SER A 267 -4.40 -9.14 -15.39
C SER A 267 -4.60 -7.78 -16.08
N GLY A 268 -5.42 -6.94 -15.45
CA GLY A 268 -5.59 -5.54 -15.80
C GLY A 268 -4.32 -4.73 -15.58
N HIS A 269 -3.53 -5.08 -14.56
CA HIS A 269 -2.22 -4.47 -14.31
C HIS A 269 -1.11 -5.51 -14.19
N GLY A 270 0.11 -5.16 -14.60
CA GLY A 270 1.29 -6.01 -14.43
C GLY A 270 1.38 -7.18 -15.40
N ARG A 271 2.25 -8.15 -15.09
CA ARG A 271 2.57 -9.25 -16.01
C ARG A 271 1.55 -10.38 -15.93
N THR A 272 1.39 -11.11 -17.03
CA THR A 272 0.60 -12.35 -17.04
C THR A 272 1.18 -13.38 -16.07
N VAL A 273 0.30 -14.14 -15.42
CA VAL A 273 0.65 -15.12 -14.39
C VAL A 273 0.22 -16.51 -14.86
N ASN A 274 1.06 -17.53 -14.72
CA ASN A 274 0.64 -18.90 -15.03
C ASN A 274 -0.40 -19.43 -14.02
N ALA A 275 -1.16 -20.45 -14.41
CA ALA A 275 -2.26 -20.96 -13.59
C ALA A 275 -1.83 -21.44 -12.19
N ASP A 276 -0.67 -22.12 -12.06
CA ASP A 276 -0.17 -22.61 -10.76
C ASP A 276 0.23 -21.46 -9.83
N THR A 277 0.86 -20.42 -10.37
CA THR A 277 1.22 -19.22 -9.62
C THR A 277 -0.03 -18.46 -9.21
N ALA A 278 -0.98 -18.28 -10.13
CA ALA A 278 -2.27 -17.65 -9.84
C ALA A 278 -3.02 -18.39 -8.73
N TRP A 279 -3.01 -19.73 -8.75
CA TRP A 279 -3.58 -20.55 -7.71
C TRP A 279 -3.02 -20.25 -6.32
N ASN A 280 -1.68 -20.25 -6.22
CA ASN A 280 -0.99 -19.99 -4.95
C ASN A 280 -1.21 -18.55 -4.48
N THR A 281 -1.17 -17.58 -5.39
CA THR A 281 -1.45 -16.17 -5.09
C THR A 281 -2.86 -15.97 -4.54
N LEU A 282 -3.89 -16.53 -5.21
CA LEU A 282 -5.28 -16.42 -4.76
C LEU A 282 -5.50 -17.07 -3.38
N ARG A 283 -4.81 -18.17 -3.10
CA ARG A 283 -4.89 -18.83 -1.78
C ARG A 283 -4.25 -18.00 -0.67
N SER A 284 -3.11 -17.37 -0.93
CA SER A 284 -2.49 -16.42 0.00
C SER A 284 -3.40 -15.22 0.23
N MET A 285 -3.85 -14.62 -0.87
CA MET A 285 -4.76 -13.48 -0.88
C MET A 285 -6.03 -13.74 -0.08
N TYR A 286 -6.57 -14.96 -0.09
CA TYR A 286 -7.74 -15.29 0.71
C TYR A 286 -7.52 -15.01 2.21
N GLN A 287 -6.34 -15.35 2.74
CA GLN A 287 -5.99 -15.07 4.14
C GLN A 287 -5.81 -13.57 4.37
N ASP A 288 -5.14 -12.90 3.44
CA ASP A 288 -4.90 -11.45 3.51
C ASP A 288 -6.24 -10.69 3.52
N VAL A 289 -7.12 -10.97 2.55
CA VAL A 289 -8.45 -10.36 2.46
C VAL A 289 -9.27 -10.64 3.71
N LYS A 290 -9.19 -11.84 4.30
CA LYS A 290 -9.92 -12.17 5.53
C LYS A 290 -9.49 -11.29 6.71
N SER A 291 -8.22 -10.86 6.73
CA SER A 291 -7.70 -9.94 7.75
C SER A 291 -8.17 -8.49 7.58
N LEU A 292 -8.67 -8.11 6.39
CA LEU A 292 -9.08 -6.75 6.07
C LEU A 292 -10.48 -6.38 6.61
N GLN A 293 -10.67 -6.37 7.93
CA GLN A 293 -11.93 -6.00 8.58
C GLN A 293 -11.87 -4.60 9.18
N GLY A 294 -12.89 -3.77 8.94
CA GLY A 294 -12.97 -2.42 9.52
C GLY A 294 -12.12 -1.37 8.81
N LEU A 295 -11.88 -1.55 7.51
CA LEU A 295 -11.24 -0.54 6.67
C LEU A 295 -12.03 0.76 6.67
N GLU A 296 -11.34 1.89 6.80
CA GLU A 296 -11.90 3.19 6.47
C GLU A 296 -12.06 3.33 4.95
N GLU A 297 -13.09 4.06 4.54
CA GLU A 297 -13.33 4.35 3.13
C GLU A 297 -12.19 5.22 2.57
N ILE A 298 -11.63 4.79 1.44
CA ILE A 298 -10.56 5.52 0.76
C ILE A 298 -11.19 6.72 0.04
N THR A 299 -11.01 7.91 0.62
CA THR A 299 -11.49 9.17 0.08
C THR A 299 -10.33 10.08 -0.36
N LEU A 300 -10.62 11.12 -1.14
CA LEU A 300 -9.64 12.18 -1.45
C LEU A 300 -9.08 12.86 -0.19
N ALA A 301 -9.92 13.05 0.83
CA ALA A 301 -9.50 13.66 2.09
C ALA A 301 -8.52 12.74 2.85
N TRP A 302 -8.82 11.44 2.88
CA TRP A 302 -7.89 10.43 3.39
C TRP A 302 -6.58 10.43 2.60
N ALA A 303 -6.62 10.39 1.27
CA ALA A 303 -5.42 10.36 0.43
C ALA A 303 -4.51 11.58 0.69
N ARG A 304 -5.09 12.78 0.82
CA ARG A 304 -4.37 14.01 1.20
C ARG A 304 -3.76 13.93 2.59
N SER A 305 -4.53 13.48 3.57
CA SER A 305 -4.07 13.35 4.96
C SER A 305 -2.93 12.34 5.09
N THR A 306 -3.06 11.18 4.46
CA THR A 306 -2.07 10.10 4.43
C THR A 306 -0.83 10.50 3.64
N SER A 307 -0.99 11.25 2.55
CA SER A 307 0.12 11.85 1.78
C SER A 307 0.91 12.85 2.62
N ALA A 308 0.23 13.76 3.33
CA ALA A 308 0.87 14.68 4.26
C ALA A 308 1.59 13.93 5.39
N TYR A 309 0.95 12.88 5.93
CA TYR A 309 1.57 12.02 6.94
C TYR A 309 2.83 11.34 6.42
N ALA A 310 2.79 10.78 5.20
CA ALA A 310 3.95 10.15 4.57
C ALA A 310 5.14 11.11 4.48
N GLN A 311 4.89 12.38 4.13
CA GLN A 311 5.93 13.41 4.05
C GLN A 311 6.51 13.73 5.43
N ASP A 312 5.65 13.93 6.45
CA ASP A 312 6.10 14.20 7.81
C ASP A 312 6.95 13.01 8.34
N MET A 313 6.51 11.77 8.11
CA MET A 313 7.22 10.57 8.54
C MET A 313 8.53 10.35 7.82
N MET A 314 8.61 10.64 6.52
CA MET A 314 9.85 10.48 5.75
C MET A 314 10.97 11.37 6.27
N VAL A 315 10.66 12.61 6.67
CA VAL A 315 11.65 13.50 7.29
C VAL A 315 12.10 12.99 8.65
N GLU A 316 11.19 12.44 9.45
CA GLU A 316 11.55 11.86 10.74
C GLU A 316 12.36 10.57 10.60
N LEU A 317 12.07 9.75 9.59
CA LEU A 317 12.88 8.58 9.24
C LEU A 317 14.28 8.99 8.79
N GLU A 318 14.39 10.02 7.94
CA GLU A 318 15.67 10.56 7.49
C GLU A 318 16.51 11.08 8.68
N ARG A 319 15.87 11.76 9.64
CA ARG A 319 16.51 12.20 10.88
C ARG A 319 17.00 11.03 11.73
N LEU A 320 16.12 10.07 12.03
CA LEU A 320 16.47 8.91 12.85
C LEU A 320 17.58 8.08 12.21
N LEU A 321 17.52 7.91 10.88
CA LEU A 321 18.58 7.21 10.15
C LEU A 321 19.88 7.98 10.17
N SER A 322 19.87 9.30 10.00
CA SER A 322 21.08 10.12 10.13
C SER A 322 21.74 9.94 11.51
N ILE A 323 20.94 9.86 12.58
CA ILE A 323 21.44 9.58 13.94
C ILE A 323 22.03 8.18 14.03
N ILE A 324 21.32 7.17 13.52
CA ILE A 324 21.76 5.78 13.50
C ILE A 324 23.09 5.63 12.72
N LEU A 325 23.17 6.21 11.52
CA LEU A 325 24.34 6.21 10.65
C LEU A 325 25.53 6.89 11.33
N GLY A 326 25.31 8.08 11.90
CA GLY A 326 26.34 8.81 12.64
C GLY A 326 26.88 7.99 13.82
N ARG A 327 26.00 7.33 14.58
CA ARG A 327 26.40 6.45 15.68
C ARG A 327 27.24 5.26 15.19
N LEU A 328 26.86 4.62 14.10
CA LEU A 328 27.60 3.49 13.56
C LEU A 328 28.97 3.88 13.01
N LEU A 329 29.06 5.01 12.31
CA LEU A 329 30.33 5.56 11.85
C LEU A 329 31.24 5.92 13.03
N TYR A 330 30.68 6.52 14.08
CA TYR A 330 31.42 6.84 15.30
C TYR A 330 31.94 5.56 15.99
N VAL A 331 31.09 4.56 16.22
CA VAL A 331 31.49 3.30 16.87
C VAL A 331 32.55 2.59 16.04
N SER A 332 32.37 2.50 14.71
CA SER A 332 33.34 1.90 13.80
C SER A 332 34.70 2.63 13.86
N HIS A 333 34.69 3.95 13.86
CA HIS A 333 35.92 4.75 13.96
C HIS A 333 36.64 4.53 15.29
N VAL A 334 35.92 4.54 16.42
CA VAL A 334 36.52 4.30 17.74
C VAL A 334 37.08 2.88 17.83
N LEU A 335 36.38 1.86 17.31
CA LEU A 335 36.89 0.49 17.26
C LEU A 335 38.18 0.39 16.42
N GLU A 336 38.26 1.11 15.30
CA GLU A 336 39.46 1.18 14.48
C GLU A 336 40.63 1.83 15.23
N GLU A 337 40.39 2.89 16.02
CA GLU A 337 41.40 3.50 16.90
C GLU A 337 41.86 2.58 18.04
N LEU A 338 40.98 1.70 18.51
CA LEU A 338 41.27 0.70 19.54
C LEU A 338 41.92 -0.59 18.97
N GLU A 339 42.35 -0.57 17.71
CA GLU A 339 42.97 -1.70 16.99
C GLU A 339 42.02 -2.90 16.74
N GLU A 340 40.70 -2.70 16.86
CA GLU A 340 39.66 -3.70 16.62
C GLU A 340 39.10 -3.62 15.19
N GLY A 341 40.00 -3.58 14.19
CA GLY A 341 39.66 -3.32 12.79
C GLY A 341 38.69 -4.33 12.15
N GLY A 342 38.70 -5.59 12.59
CA GLY A 342 37.81 -6.62 12.07
C GLY A 342 36.33 -6.36 12.41
N GLU A 343 36.05 -5.87 13.62
CA GLU A 343 34.68 -5.50 14.02
C GLU A 343 34.30 -4.14 13.39
N ALA A 344 35.24 -3.20 13.25
CA ALA A 344 35.01 -1.94 12.55
C ALA A 344 34.57 -2.16 11.08
N ASP A 345 35.23 -3.06 10.35
CA ASP A 345 34.87 -3.42 8.97
C ASP A 345 33.53 -4.14 8.89
N ARG A 346 33.24 -5.00 9.86
CA ARG A 346 31.93 -5.65 9.97
C ARG A 346 30.82 -4.62 10.13
N LEU A 347 30.96 -3.63 11.01
CA LEU A 347 29.99 -2.54 11.17
C LEU A 347 29.79 -1.73 9.88
N ARG A 348 30.86 -1.44 9.14
CA ARG A 348 30.78 -0.77 7.84
C ARG A 348 30.03 -1.59 6.80
N SER A 349 30.13 -2.92 6.85
CA SER A 349 29.45 -3.83 5.91
C SER A 349 27.96 -4.07 6.18
N ILE A 350 27.49 -3.83 7.41
CA ILE A 350 26.10 -4.08 7.83
C ILE A 350 25.12 -3.10 7.17
N MET A 351 25.59 -1.95 6.68
CA MET A 351 24.73 -0.93 6.09
C MET A 351 25.08 -0.65 4.64
N ASP A 352 24.16 -0.96 3.75
CA ASP A 352 24.14 -0.42 2.39
C ASP A 352 23.67 1.05 2.44
N LEU A 353 24.58 1.91 2.91
CA LEU A 353 24.37 3.37 3.06
C LEU A 353 23.94 4.01 1.74
N GLU A 354 24.56 3.58 0.64
CA GLU A 354 24.23 4.05 -0.71
C GLU A 354 22.77 3.72 -1.05
N ALA A 355 22.31 2.49 -0.80
CA ALA A 355 20.93 2.11 -1.06
C ALA A 355 19.91 2.88 -0.20
N ILE A 356 20.21 3.16 1.08
CA ILE A 356 19.31 3.92 1.95
C ILE A 356 19.20 5.37 1.46
N GLU A 357 20.33 6.04 1.17
CA GLU A 357 20.35 7.41 0.66
C GLU A 357 19.63 7.52 -0.69
N GLU A 358 19.86 6.58 -1.60
CA GLU A 358 19.17 6.52 -2.89
C GLU A 358 17.65 6.45 -2.73
N LEU A 359 17.15 5.66 -1.77
CA LEU A 359 15.72 5.55 -1.51
C LEU A 359 15.11 6.87 -1.03
N PHE A 360 15.79 7.62 -0.16
CA PHE A 360 15.31 8.94 0.28
C PHE A 360 15.31 9.96 -0.85
N ILE A 361 16.39 10.03 -1.63
CA ILE A 361 16.48 10.92 -2.78
C ILE A 361 15.37 10.60 -3.79
N GLU A 362 15.09 9.31 -4.03
CA GLU A 362 14.00 8.87 -4.89
C GLU A 362 12.64 9.36 -4.36
N PHE A 363 12.38 9.25 -3.06
CA PHE A 363 11.14 9.76 -2.44
C PHE A 363 10.99 11.27 -2.60
N GLN A 364 12.02 12.02 -2.20
CA GLN A 364 11.99 13.49 -2.21
C GLN A 364 11.79 14.04 -3.62
N ARG A 365 12.50 13.48 -4.60
CA ARG A 365 12.33 13.83 -6.02
C ARG A 365 10.88 13.59 -6.46
N PHE A 366 10.33 12.42 -6.13
CA PHE A 366 8.96 12.07 -6.48
C PHE A 366 7.93 13.00 -5.83
N ALA A 367 8.10 13.33 -4.55
CA ALA A 367 7.23 14.24 -3.83
C ALA A 367 7.25 15.67 -4.43
N LEU A 368 8.42 16.14 -4.85
CA LEU A 368 8.59 17.44 -5.50
C LEU A 368 7.94 17.48 -6.89
N GLU A 369 8.13 16.44 -7.70
CA GLU A 369 7.49 16.29 -9.02
C GLU A 369 5.95 16.32 -8.91
N LEU A 370 5.38 15.69 -7.88
CA LEU A 370 3.95 15.68 -7.59
C LEU A 370 3.41 17.07 -7.21
N LYS A 371 4.13 17.81 -6.34
CA LYS A 371 3.78 19.19 -5.96
C LYS A 371 3.83 20.17 -7.14
N GLY A 372 4.60 19.85 -8.19
CA GLY A 372 4.71 20.59 -9.45
C GLY A 372 3.47 20.57 -10.36
N GLY A 373 2.35 19.98 -9.93
CA GLY A 373 1.03 20.25 -10.50
C GLY A 373 0.45 19.22 -11.47
N HIS A 374 0.89 17.95 -11.44
CA HIS A 374 0.46 16.97 -12.45
C HIS A 374 0.00 15.60 -11.93
N ARG A 375 -0.01 15.32 -10.62
CA ARG A 375 -0.32 13.98 -10.09
C ARG A 375 -1.13 13.97 -8.79
N ILE A 376 -1.70 12.80 -8.48
CA ILE A 376 -2.73 12.53 -7.47
C ILE A 376 -2.07 12.04 -6.17
N ASP A 377 -2.59 12.44 -5.01
CA ASP A 377 -2.04 12.10 -3.68
C ASP A 377 -1.82 10.59 -3.46
N LEU A 378 -2.58 9.72 -4.13
CA LEU A 378 -2.46 8.26 -4.07
C LEU A 378 -1.13 7.71 -4.59
N ASP A 379 -0.54 8.34 -5.60
CA ASP A 379 0.75 7.95 -6.14
C ASP A 379 1.85 8.13 -5.07
N LEU A 380 1.80 9.25 -4.34
CA LEU A 380 2.71 9.54 -3.23
C LEU A 380 2.59 8.53 -2.11
N VAL A 381 1.36 8.19 -1.76
CA VAL A 381 1.04 7.23 -0.71
C VAL A 381 1.59 5.83 -1.07
N HIS A 382 1.40 5.36 -2.30
CA HIS A 382 1.99 4.09 -2.76
C HIS A 382 3.52 4.11 -2.78
N LYS A 383 4.12 5.19 -3.28
CA LYS A 383 5.57 5.29 -3.36
C LYS A 383 6.21 5.31 -1.97
N ALA A 384 5.62 6.04 -1.03
CA ALA A 384 6.04 6.04 0.37
C ALA A 384 5.97 4.63 0.97
N GLY A 385 4.86 3.90 0.78
CA GLY A 385 4.72 2.52 1.26
C GLY A 385 5.80 1.58 0.71
N GLN A 386 6.17 1.70 -0.57
CA GLN A 386 7.25 0.91 -1.17
C GLN A 386 8.62 1.21 -0.56
N ILE A 387 8.91 2.49 -0.30
CA ILE A 387 10.19 2.91 0.27
C ILE A 387 10.28 2.48 1.73
N ILE A 388 9.19 2.63 2.51
CA ILE A 388 9.10 2.17 3.89
C ILE A 388 9.34 0.66 3.99
N ALA A 389 8.71 -0.15 3.14
CA ALA A 389 8.90 -1.59 3.17
C ALA A 389 10.36 -2.00 2.89
N LYS A 390 11.05 -1.27 2.00
CA LYS A 390 12.48 -1.50 1.74
C LYS A 390 13.34 -1.09 2.94
N LEU A 391 13.06 0.07 3.54
CA LEU A 391 13.77 0.54 4.73
C LEU A 391 13.59 -0.40 5.91
N GLU A 392 12.37 -0.89 6.15
CA GLU A 392 12.07 -1.90 7.18
C GLU A 392 12.88 -3.18 6.95
N GLN A 393 12.99 -3.65 5.71
CA GLN A 393 13.80 -4.82 5.37
C GLN A 393 15.29 -4.60 5.67
N VAL A 394 15.82 -3.40 5.41
CA VAL A 394 17.22 -3.06 5.67
C VAL A 394 17.48 -2.92 7.18
N LEU A 395 16.57 -2.27 7.91
CA LEU A 395 16.73 -1.95 9.34
C LEU A 395 16.35 -3.10 10.28
N GLY A 396 15.50 -4.02 9.85
CA GLY A 396 15.05 -5.18 10.63
C GLY A 396 16.07 -6.33 10.71
N SER A 397 17.32 -6.12 10.27
CA SER A 397 18.35 -7.16 10.36
C SER A 397 18.79 -7.38 11.82
N ARG A 398 18.99 -8.65 12.21
CA ARG A 398 19.44 -9.02 13.58
C ARG A 398 20.77 -8.40 13.98
N GLU A 399 21.60 -8.02 13.02
CA GLU A 399 22.95 -7.52 13.26
C GLU A 399 22.93 -6.07 13.80
N LEU A 400 22.05 -5.21 13.27
CA LEU A 400 21.86 -3.82 13.73
C LEU A 400 21.42 -3.71 15.19
N GLY A 401 20.56 -4.62 15.66
CA GLY A 401 20.09 -4.64 17.05
C GLY A 401 21.16 -4.96 18.10
N SER A 402 22.34 -5.43 17.68
CA SER A 402 23.46 -5.74 18.58
C SER A 402 24.46 -4.58 18.74
N VAL A 403 24.27 -3.51 17.96
CA VAL A 403 25.20 -2.39 17.83
C VAL A 403 24.56 -1.06 18.20
N LEU A 404 23.25 -0.91 17.98
CA LEU A 404 22.52 0.32 18.23
C LEU A 404 21.65 0.22 19.48
N ASP A 405 21.35 1.38 20.04
CA ASP A 405 20.31 1.53 21.04
C ASP A 405 18.97 0.97 20.52
N SER A 406 18.42 0.01 21.25
CA SER A 406 17.14 -0.63 20.94
C SER A 406 16.00 0.39 20.78
N SER A 407 16.06 1.52 21.48
CA SER A 407 15.03 2.57 21.44
C SER A 407 14.93 3.25 20.07
N LEU A 408 16.05 3.53 19.38
CA LEU A 408 16.05 4.16 18.06
C LEU A 408 15.48 3.23 16.98
N LEU A 409 15.86 1.95 17.02
CA LEU A 409 15.35 0.94 16.10
C LEU A 409 13.86 0.67 16.35
N MET A 410 13.43 0.62 17.62
CA MET A 410 12.01 0.50 17.96
C MET A 410 11.20 1.71 17.49
N ARG A 411 11.71 2.94 17.66
CA ARG A 411 11.05 4.17 17.19
C ARG A 411 10.89 4.17 15.67
N ALA A 412 11.95 3.83 14.93
CA ALA A 412 11.88 3.67 13.47
C ALA A 412 10.88 2.58 13.05
N GLY A 413 10.93 1.42 13.71
CA GLY A 413 9.98 0.31 13.50
C GLY A 413 8.53 0.70 13.71
N ARG A 414 8.22 1.47 14.76
CA ARG A 414 6.87 1.98 15.04
C ARG A 414 6.40 2.96 13.99
N ILE A 415 7.27 3.88 13.57
CA ILE A 415 6.99 4.82 12.47
C ILE A 415 6.62 4.02 11.21
N PHE A 416 7.39 2.99 10.83
CA PHE A 416 7.03 2.13 9.69
C PHE A 416 5.68 1.43 9.86
N ASN A 417 5.42 0.88 11.04
CA ASN A 417 4.17 0.17 11.32
C ASN A 417 2.95 1.11 11.32
N ASP A 418 3.04 2.27 11.96
CA ASP A 418 1.96 3.25 12.02
C ASP A 418 1.63 3.79 10.62
N TYR A 419 2.65 4.08 9.81
CA TYR A 419 2.44 4.41 8.42
C TYR A 419 1.76 3.27 7.67
N SER A 420 2.24 2.04 7.82
CA SER A 420 1.73 0.87 7.10
C SER A 420 0.26 0.59 7.45
N ILE A 421 -0.14 0.81 8.70
CA ILE A 421 -1.54 0.69 9.15
C ILE A 421 -2.39 1.78 8.50
N VAL A 422 -1.96 3.04 8.56
CA VAL A 422 -2.70 4.17 7.95
C VAL A 422 -2.77 4.04 6.43
N TYR A 423 -1.68 3.65 5.78
CA TYR A 423 -1.57 3.37 4.35
C TYR A 423 -2.54 2.28 3.90
N ARG A 424 -2.74 1.25 4.73
CA ARG A 424 -3.71 0.19 4.50
C ARG A 424 -5.16 0.61 4.73
N GLY A 425 -5.41 1.85 5.18
CA GLY A 425 -6.76 2.34 5.47
C GLY A 425 -7.27 1.96 6.86
N PHE A 426 -6.38 1.60 7.78
CA PHE A 426 -6.73 1.30 9.19
C PHE A 426 -6.30 2.44 10.11
N LYS A 427 -6.91 2.48 11.31
CA LYS A 427 -6.37 3.27 12.41
C LYS A 427 -5.35 2.45 13.19
N PRO A 428 -4.22 3.04 13.62
CA PRO A 428 -3.33 2.43 14.60
C PRO A 428 -4.11 1.99 15.83
N ASN A 429 -3.82 0.79 16.33
CA ASN A 429 -4.44 0.29 17.55
C ASN A 429 -4.04 1.18 18.73
N TYR A 430 -5.02 1.57 19.54
CA TYR A 430 -4.83 2.39 20.73
C TYR A 430 -5.04 1.53 21.98
N TYR A 431 -3.93 1.11 22.62
CA TYR A 431 -3.95 0.21 23.78
C TYR A 431 -3.93 1.00 25.08
N ALA A 432 -5.06 1.64 25.40
CA ALA A 432 -5.13 2.58 26.50
C ALA A 432 -5.52 1.95 27.84
N THR A 433 -4.76 2.28 28.88
CA THR A 433 -5.03 1.93 30.28
C THR A 433 -5.25 3.18 31.12
N ASP A 434 -5.99 3.02 32.22
CA ASP A 434 -6.18 4.09 33.20
C ASP A 434 -4.95 4.11 34.12
N VAL A 435 -4.22 5.23 34.14
CA VAL A 435 -2.94 5.34 34.84
C VAL A 435 -2.82 6.63 35.66
N ASP A 436 -1.99 6.58 36.69
CA ASP A 436 -1.50 7.76 37.41
C ASP A 436 -0.37 8.39 36.61
N ILE A 437 -0.59 9.62 36.13
CA ILE A 437 0.37 10.34 35.30
C ILE A 437 1.67 10.66 36.03
N ASN A 438 1.61 10.92 37.34
CA ASN A 438 2.80 11.24 38.11
C ASN A 438 3.74 10.01 38.18
N GLY A 439 3.15 8.82 38.38
CA GLY A 439 3.89 7.55 38.35
C GLY A 439 4.51 7.26 36.98
N VAL A 440 3.78 7.53 35.89
CA VAL A 440 4.32 7.35 34.52
C VAL A 440 5.48 8.31 34.25
N LEU A 441 5.33 9.60 34.58
CA LEU A 441 6.39 10.61 34.41
C LEU A 441 7.66 10.24 35.20
N ALA A 442 7.50 9.83 36.46
CA ALA A 442 8.63 9.39 37.27
C ALA A 442 9.34 8.18 36.66
N GLY A 443 8.58 7.19 36.17
CA GLY A 443 9.13 6.01 35.50
C GLY A 443 9.90 6.34 34.22
N VAL A 444 9.42 7.31 33.42
CA VAL A 444 10.14 7.76 32.22
C VAL A 444 11.47 8.43 32.58
N LEU A 445 11.49 9.29 33.61
CA LEU A 445 12.71 9.95 34.05
C LEU A 445 13.72 8.97 34.67
N GLU A 446 13.25 7.92 35.34
CA GLU A 446 14.10 6.83 35.82
C GLU A 446 14.73 6.04 34.66
N GLN A 447 13.97 5.77 33.59
CA GLN A 447 14.47 5.10 32.39
C GLN A 447 15.56 5.90 31.67
N ILE A 448 15.43 7.23 31.63
CA ILE A 448 16.41 8.13 31.01
C ILE A 448 17.81 8.00 31.64
N GLY A 449 17.89 7.74 32.95
CA GLY A 449 19.16 7.58 33.66
C GLY A 449 19.79 6.18 33.57
N PHE A 450 19.18 5.24 32.85
CA PHE A 450 19.62 3.85 32.81
C PHE A 450 20.78 3.64 31.82
N LYS A 451 21.89 3.07 32.31
CA LYS A 451 23.03 2.67 31.48
C LYS A 451 22.90 1.20 31.09
N PRO A 452 22.99 0.83 29.80
CA PRO A 452 22.84 -0.54 29.34
C PRO A 452 24.12 -1.40 29.53
N TYR A 453 25.09 -0.91 30.31
CA TYR A 453 26.36 -1.58 30.60
C TYR A 453 26.75 -1.32 32.05
N GLU A 454 27.56 -2.21 32.61
CA GLU A 454 28.28 -1.96 33.87
C GLU A 454 29.74 -1.58 33.58
N ASP A 455 30.30 -0.62 34.32
CA ASP A 455 31.68 -0.14 34.08
C ASP A 455 32.75 -1.24 34.19
N GLY A 456 32.43 -2.38 34.82
CA GLY A 456 33.33 -3.53 34.98
C GLY A 456 33.27 -4.60 33.89
N GLU A 457 32.25 -4.61 33.02
CA GLU A 457 31.97 -5.72 32.08
C GLU A 457 33.12 -5.96 31.08
N ILE A 458 33.77 -4.89 30.60
CA ILE A 458 34.90 -5.00 29.68
C ILE A 458 36.08 -5.75 30.33
N ILE A 459 36.31 -5.52 31.63
CA ILE A 459 37.43 -6.11 32.38
C ILE A 459 37.09 -7.55 32.80
N GLN A 460 35.81 -7.85 33.01
CA GLN A 460 35.31 -9.13 33.50
C GLN A 460 34.90 -10.09 32.37
N ALA A 461 35.09 -9.70 31.11
CA ALA A 461 34.72 -10.53 29.96
C ALA A 461 35.42 -11.89 29.96
N ASP A 462 34.62 -12.96 29.89
CA ASP A 462 35.09 -14.36 29.91
C ASP A 462 35.67 -14.82 28.56
N SER A 463 35.31 -14.13 27.47
CA SER A 463 35.79 -14.40 26.12
C SER A 463 36.07 -13.11 25.34
N TYR A 464 36.80 -13.24 24.23
CA TYR A 464 37.04 -12.11 23.33
C TYR A 464 35.74 -11.63 22.66
N GLU A 465 34.76 -12.51 22.44
CA GLU A 465 33.44 -12.12 21.95
C GLU A 465 32.67 -11.29 23.00
N ASP A 466 32.74 -11.69 24.28
CA ASP A 466 32.12 -10.93 25.38
C ASP A 466 32.79 -9.57 25.58
N PHE A 467 34.12 -9.51 25.42
CA PHE A 467 34.90 -8.28 25.45
C PHE A 467 34.44 -7.32 24.34
N LEU A 468 34.37 -7.80 23.10
CA LEU A 468 33.92 -7.00 21.96
C LEU A 468 32.46 -6.54 22.14
N TYR A 469 31.60 -7.39 22.69
CA TYR A 469 30.22 -7.03 23.00
C TYR A 469 30.14 -5.91 24.05
N ALA A 470 30.85 -6.03 25.17
CA ALA A 470 30.87 -5.04 26.24
C ALA A 470 31.47 -3.70 25.76
N LEU A 471 32.57 -3.77 24.99
CA LEU A 471 33.23 -2.60 24.41
C LEU A 471 32.30 -1.86 23.44
N ARG A 472 31.68 -2.59 22.50
CA ARG A 472 30.74 -2.01 21.54
C ARG A 472 29.53 -1.37 22.22
N THR A 473 28.94 -2.05 23.20
CA THR A 473 27.81 -1.53 23.99
C THR A 473 28.17 -0.24 24.71
N ARG A 474 29.37 -0.16 25.27
CA ARG A 474 29.88 1.04 25.95
C ARG A 474 30.09 2.22 25.02
N ILE A 475 30.67 1.99 23.83
CA ILE A 475 30.96 3.04 22.84
C ILE A 475 29.67 3.52 22.17
N ALA A 476 28.74 2.61 21.88
CA ALA A 476 27.49 2.91 21.20
C ALA A 476 26.47 3.68 22.07
N HIS A 477 26.57 3.56 23.39
CA HIS A 477 25.72 4.29 24.30
C HIS A 477 26.16 5.76 24.39
N ILE A 478 25.35 6.63 23.76
CA ILE A 478 25.45 8.08 23.86
C ILE A 478 24.21 8.57 24.60
N ASP A 479 24.40 9.07 25.81
CA ASP A 479 23.34 9.71 26.57
C ASP A 479 23.19 11.17 26.07
N VAL A 480 22.17 11.39 25.24
CA VAL A 480 21.85 12.72 24.68
C VAL A 480 21.36 13.68 25.76
N LEU A 481 20.88 13.14 26.88
CA LEU A 481 20.37 13.87 28.03
C LEU A 481 21.48 14.09 29.08
N ASP A 482 22.70 13.62 28.81
CA ASP A 482 23.86 13.81 29.70
C ASP A 482 24.17 15.30 29.88
N GLY A 483 24.22 15.72 31.14
CA GLY A 483 24.39 17.11 31.55
C GLY A 483 23.15 18.00 31.40
N ALA A 484 21.96 17.45 31.11
CA ALA A 484 20.69 18.15 31.28
C ALA A 484 20.11 17.88 32.68
N ASP A 485 19.74 18.94 33.37
CA ASP A 485 19.05 18.90 34.65
C ASP A 485 17.55 18.86 34.39
N ILE A 486 16.96 17.65 34.47
CA ILE A 486 15.54 17.39 34.21
C ILE A 486 14.84 17.14 35.55
N GLU A 487 14.07 18.13 36.00
CA GLU A 487 13.36 18.06 37.28
C GLU A 487 11.85 17.84 37.07
N LEU A 488 11.30 16.85 37.78
CA LEU A 488 9.85 16.67 37.91
C LEU A 488 9.36 17.45 39.12
N GLU A 489 8.55 18.49 38.88
CA GLU A 489 7.91 19.22 39.98
C GLU A 489 6.92 18.29 40.68
N SER A 490 6.95 18.28 42.02
CA SER A 490 6.00 17.51 42.83
C SER A 490 4.59 18.05 42.58
N GLY A 491 3.84 17.37 41.72
CA GLY A 491 2.47 17.74 41.37
C GLY A 491 1.46 17.39 42.46
N PRO A 492 0.27 18.02 42.43
CA PRO A 492 -0.87 17.58 43.25
C PRO A 492 -1.27 16.14 42.89
N GLU A 493 -2.08 15.49 43.73
CA GLU A 493 -2.79 14.27 43.32
C GLU A 493 -3.70 14.61 42.13
N LEU A 494 -3.40 14.04 40.97
CA LEU A 494 -4.13 14.24 39.73
C LEU A 494 -5.08 13.07 39.49
N PRO A 495 -6.24 13.30 38.84
CA PRO A 495 -7.10 12.20 38.44
C PRO A 495 -6.38 11.28 37.45
N PHE A 496 -6.76 10.01 37.46
CA PHE A 496 -6.28 9.03 36.48
C PHE A 496 -6.56 9.52 35.07
N VAL A 497 -5.65 9.21 34.16
CA VAL A 497 -5.77 9.52 32.73
C VAL A 497 -5.75 8.23 31.93
N ARG A 498 -6.50 8.20 30.83
CA ARG A 498 -6.52 7.05 29.94
C ARG A 498 -5.58 7.27 28.77
N MET A 499 -4.47 6.55 28.74
CA MET A 499 -3.42 6.70 27.72
C MET A 499 -2.78 5.37 27.32
N ASP A 500 -2.13 5.37 26.16
CA ASP A 500 -1.17 4.34 25.79
C ASP A 500 0.19 4.70 26.40
N VAL A 501 0.54 4.03 27.50
CA VAL A 501 1.74 4.36 28.31
C VAL A 501 3.01 4.21 27.50
N GLU A 502 3.11 3.15 26.69
CA GLU A 502 4.33 2.85 25.95
C GLU A 502 4.61 3.91 24.88
N ARG A 503 3.56 4.29 24.13
CA ARG A 503 3.66 5.38 23.14
C ARG A 503 3.91 6.74 23.79
N PHE A 504 3.28 7.00 24.93
CA PHE A 504 3.48 8.24 25.67
C PHE A 504 4.92 8.37 26.15
N SER A 505 5.46 7.34 26.80
CA SER A 505 6.83 7.32 27.32
C SER A 505 7.85 7.59 26.22
N GLU A 506 7.73 6.93 25.08
CA GLU A 506 8.65 7.16 23.95
C GLU A 506 8.54 8.56 23.35
N SER A 507 7.30 9.06 23.20
CA SER A 507 7.07 10.41 22.66
C SER A 507 7.60 11.49 23.60
N LEU A 508 7.51 11.25 24.92
CA LEU A 508 8.08 12.11 25.93
C LEU A 508 9.61 12.11 25.89
N ILE A 509 10.25 10.93 25.74
CA ILE A 509 11.71 10.85 25.58
C ILE A 509 12.16 11.60 24.32
N ASP A 510 11.51 11.38 23.15
CA ASP A 510 11.85 12.10 21.91
C ASP A 510 11.73 13.62 22.07
N LEU A 511 10.69 14.07 22.79
CA LEU A 511 10.46 15.47 23.08
C LEU A 511 11.57 16.07 23.96
N LEU A 512 11.98 15.38 25.03
CA LEU A 512 13.06 15.81 25.91
C LEU A 512 14.41 15.84 25.17
N GLU A 513 14.70 14.82 24.34
CA GLU A 513 15.89 14.79 23.47
C GLU A 513 15.94 16.01 22.56
N ARG A 514 14.81 16.38 21.91
CA ARG A 514 14.73 17.57 21.05
C ARG A 514 14.99 18.86 21.82
N PHE A 515 14.47 18.96 23.05
CA PHE A 515 14.76 20.11 23.92
C PHE A 515 16.27 20.21 24.21
N CYS A 516 16.93 19.11 24.56
CA CYS A 516 18.37 19.10 24.81
C CYS A 516 19.19 19.43 23.55
N VAL A 517 18.82 18.89 22.39
CA VAL A 517 19.45 19.22 21.10
C VAL A 517 19.30 20.69 20.74
N SER A 518 18.17 21.33 21.12
CA SER A 518 17.97 22.78 20.95
C SER A 518 18.85 23.64 21.87
N GLY A 519 19.58 23.01 22.80
CA GLY A 519 20.50 23.64 23.73
C GLY A 519 19.96 23.77 25.16
N ALA A 520 18.77 23.24 25.47
CA ALA A 520 18.23 23.26 26.82
C ALA A 520 19.03 22.33 27.74
N ARG A 521 19.55 22.88 28.84
CA ARG A 521 20.23 22.14 29.90
C ARG A 521 19.44 22.14 31.20
N LYS A 522 18.39 22.95 31.32
CA LYS A 522 17.49 22.97 32.49
C LYS A 522 16.04 22.81 32.04
N ILE A 523 15.51 21.61 32.23
CA ILE A 523 14.15 21.26 31.79
C ILE A 523 13.29 20.94 33.00
N MET A 524 12.15 21.60 33.10
CA MET A 524 11.20 21.39 34.19
C MET A 524 9.94 20.73 33.64
N VAL A 525 9.54 19.60 34.23
CA VAL A 525 8.31 18.88 33.89
C VAL A 525 7.30 19.13 35.01
N VAL A 526 6.17 19.74 34.67
CA VAL A 526 5.18 20.26 35.62
C VAL A 526 3.81 19.65 35.31
N PRO A 527 3.43 18.56 35.99
CA PRO A 527 2.07 18.03 35.91
C PRO A 527 1.11 18.89 36.74
N SER A 528 -0.05 19.23 36.18
CA SER A 528 -1.04 20.12 36.78
C SER A 528 -2.44 19.89 36.23
N MET A 529 -3.45 20.52 36.85
CA MET A 529 -4.83 20.52 36.35
C MET A 529 -5.15 21.89 35.75
N VAL A 530 -5.47 21.95 34.45
CA VAL A 530 -5.73 23.21 33.73
C VAL A 530 -7.07 23.09 33.00
N SER A 531 -8.02 23.98 33.31
CA SER A 531 -9.32 24.05 32.61
C SER A 531 -10.10 22.73 32.54
N GLY A 532 -9.94 21.85 33.54
CA GLY A 532 -10.59 20.54 33.57
C GLY A 532 -9.78 19.40 32.92
N TRP A 533 -8.58 19.67 32.42
CA TRP A 533 -7.67 18.71 31.78
C TRP A 533 -6.48 18.42 32.68
N VAL A 534 -5.99 17.18 32.64
CA VAL A 534 -4.69 16.82 33.21
C VAL A 534 -3.64 17.29 32.22
N SER A 535 -2.78 18.21 32.65
CA SER A 535 -1.88 18.97 31.79
C SER A 535 -0.44 18.79 32.24
N ILE A 536 0.45 18.47 31.30
CA ILE A 536 1.88 18.30 31.54
C ILE A 536 2.60 19.42 30.79
N ARG A 537 3.19 20.35 31.54
CA ARG A 537 3.99 21.43 30.96
C ARG A 537 5.46 21.06 31.01
N ILE A 538 6.15 21.17 29.88
CA ILE A 538 7.60 20.98 29.79
C ILE A 538 8.22 22.34 29.43
N VAL A 539 9.12 22.82 30.29
CA VAL A 539 9.68 24.17 30.21
C VAL A 539 11.19 24.11 30.13
N ALA A 540 11.78 24.76 29.14
CA ALA A 540 13.22 25.00 29.11
C ALA A 540 13.54 26.35 29.77
N LEU A 541 14.28 26.32 30.88
CA LEU A 541 14.50 27.51 31.73
C LEU A 541 15.67 28.38 31.29
N ASP A 542 16.54 27.88 30.40
CA ASP A 542 17.85 28.46 30.10
C ASP A 542 18.03 28.94 28.64
N ILE A 543 17.07 28.69 27.75
CA ILE A 543 17.14 29.08 26.32
C ILE A 543 16.29 30.30 25.94
N GLY A 544 15.60 30.93 26.89
CA GLY A 544 14.74 32.11 26.66
C GLY A 544 13.47 31.80 25.84
N CYS A 545 13.00 32.73 25.00
CA CYS A 545 11.80 32.55 24.16
C CYS A 545 12.08 31.97 22.75
N ARG A 546 13.19 31.24 22.55
CA ARG A 546 13.46 30.58 21.26
C ARG A 546 12.62 29.32 21.16
N ALA A 547 11.77 29.19 20.12
CA ALA A 547 10.99 27.97 19.92
C ALA A 547 11.91 26.74 19.90
N PRO A 548 11.72 25.77 20.83
CA PRO A 548 12.62 24.62 20.94
C PRO A 548 12.42 23.61 19.82
N LEU A 549 11.28 23.70 19.11
CA LEU A 549 10.87 22.77 18.06
C LEU A 549 10.60 23.54 16.77
N ASP A 550 10.98 22.97 15.63
CA ASP A 550 10.56 23.50 14.34
C ASP A 550 9.10 23.09 14.02
N PRO A 551 8.41 23.78 13.07
CA PRO A 551 7.01 23.47 12.77
C PRO A 551 6.76 22.06 12.25
N GLN A 552 7.75 21.37 11.69
CA GLN A 552 7.60 20.00 11.20
C GLN A 552 7.74 18.99 12.33
N ALA A 553 8.71 19.18 13.22
CA ALA A 553 8.84 18.43 14.47
C ALA A 553 7.54 18.52 15.29
N MET A 554 6.96 19.71 15.41
CA MET A 554 5.71 19.91 16.14
C MET A 554 4.54 19.12 15.52
N ARG A 555 4.37 19.15 14.18
CA ARG A 555 3.32 18.35 13.51
C ARG A 555 3.49 16.85 13.71
N PHE A 556 4.73 16.37 13.76
CA PHE A 556 4.99 14.96 14.05
C PHE A 556 4.60 14.62 15.50
N LEU A 557 5.00 15.45 16.46
CA LEU A 557 4.69 15.27 17.88
C LEU A 557 3.18 15.38 18.16
N GLU A 558 2.45 16.28 17.48
CA GLU A 558 0.98 16.35 17.54
C GLU A 558 0.34 15.00 17.23
N ARG A 559 0.81 14.31 16.17
CA ARG A 559 0.32 12.99 15.80
C ARG A 559 0.76 11.91 16.78
N ALA A 560 2.02 11.97 17.23
CA ALA A 560 2.57 11.02 18.19
C ALA A 560 1.79 11.04 19.52
N PHE A 561 1.57 12.24 20.10
CA PHE A 561 0.79 12.39 21.33
C PHE A 561 -0.70 12.11 21.10
N SER A 562 -1.26 12.46 19.95
CA SER A 562 -2.63 12.04 19.61
C SER A 562 -2.78 10.52 19.58
N SER A 563 -1.75 9.78 19.17
CA SER A 563 -1.76 8.31 19.16
C SER A 563 -1.67 7.68 20.55
N CYS A 564 -1.25 8.45 21.57
CA CYS A 564 -1.26 8.03 22.98
C CYS A 564 -2.39 8.66 23.80
N GLY A 565 -3.32 9.40 23.18
CA GLY A 565 -4.48 9.99 23.83
C GLY A 565 -4.31 11.42 24.35
N GLY A 566 -3.18 12.06 24.05
CA GLY A 566 -2.86 13.43 24.46
C GLY A 566 -2.97 14.44 23.32
N ILE A 567 -3.05 15.72 23.68
CA ILE A 567 -3.00 16.85 22.73
C ILE A 567 -1.84 17.73 23.14
N ILE A 568 -0.87 17.93 22.26
CA ILE A 568 0.29 18.79 22.52
C ILE A 568 0.13 20.14 21.83
N GLN A 569 0.55 21.21 22.50
CA GLN A 569 0.57 22.57 21.97
C GLN A 569 1.80 23.33 22.47
N GLU A 570 2.35 24.21 21.64
CA GLU A 570 3.40 25.13 22.07
C GLU A 570 2.81 26.31 22.85
N TYR A 571 3.58 26.81 23.82
CA TYR A 571 3.27 28.09 24.44
C TYR A 571 4.55 28.88 24.70
N ALA A 572 4.43 30.20 24.61
CA ALA A 572 5.47 31.15 24.97
C ALA A 572 5.02 31.92 26.21
N SER A 573 5.88 31.99 27.22
CA SER A 573 5.66 32.76 28.45
C SER A 573 6.83 33.72 28.71
N GLU A 574 6.63 34.70 29.59
CA GLU A 574 7.72 35.60 30.02
C GLU A 574 8.87 34.84 30.73
N THR A 575 8.59 33.64 31.23
CA THR A 575 9.52 32.77 31.98
C THR A 575 10.22 31.70 31.11
N GLY A 576 9.90 31.63 29.82
CA GLY A 576 10.48 30.64 28.88
C GLY A 576 9.49 30.14 27.82
N CYS A 577 10.02 29.40 26.85
CA CYS A 577 9.26 28.63 25.86
C CYS A 577 9.09 27.17 26.31
N GLY A 578 7.96 26.56 25.97
CA GLY A 578 7.69 25.18 26.34
C GLY A 578 6.54 24.58 25.56
N VAL A 579 6.20 23.35 25.93
CA VAL A 579 5.04 22.64 25.38
C VAL A 579 4.11 22.20 26.50
N GLN A 580 2.83 22.16 26.19
CA GLN A 580 1.79 21.67 27.08
C GLN A 580 1.14 20.45 26.43
N ILE A 581 1.05 19.35 27.16
CA ILE A 581 0.41 18.11 26.74
C ILE A 581 -0.81 17.87 27.62
N ASP A 582 -1.99 17.87 27.01
CA ASP A 582 -3.27 17.77 27.71
C ASP A 582 -3.93 16.41 27.49
N PHE A 583 -4.43 15.82 28.58
CA PHE A 583 -5.16 14.56 28.61
C PHE A 583 -6.53 14.73 29.24
N LEU A 584 -7.51 13.99 28.74
CA LEU A 584 -8.83 13.90 29.37
C LEU A 584 -8.69 13.10 30.67
N PRO A 585 -9.15 13.64 31.82
CA PRO A 585 -9.22 12.86 33.04
C PRO A 585 -10.25 11.75 32.86
N CYS A 586 -9.96 10.56 33.41
CA CYS A 586 -10.95 9.51 33.57
C CYS A 586 -12.12 10.08 34.37
N LYS A 587 -13.35 9.86 33.90
CA LYS A 587 -14.52 10.21 34.69
C LYS A 587 -14.42 9.42 35.99
N SER A 588 -14.26 10.13 37.11
CA SER A 588 -14.49 9.56 38.44
C SER A 588 -15.89 8.94 38.41
N PHE A 589 -15.95 7.60 38.50
CA PHE A 589 -17.19 6.84 38.54
C PHE A 589 -18.06 7.26 39.72
#